data_AF-A0A7S0CJC1-F1
#
_entry.id   AF-A0A7S0CJC1-F1
#
_cell.length_a   1.000
_cell.length_b   1.000
_cell.length_c   1.000
_cell.angle_alpha   90.00
_cell.angle_beta   90.00
_cell.angle_gamma   90.00
#
_symmetry.space_group_name_H-M   'P 1'
#
loop_
_entity.id
_entity.type
_entity.pdbx_description
1 polymer ?
#
loop_
_entity_poly.entity_id
_entity_poly.type
_entity_poly.pdbx_seq_one_letter_code
_entity_poly.pdbx_strand_id
1 'polypeptide(L)'
;SMQRLSIITQNVDGLHDKARTTSVIDLHGRTDTLICTTCGHRSCRNAFHDQLETFNKEWLSDVRKEAQTVDETRDDLRPDGDANIATEDYTSIRIPACSHKHKHISGHCNGFLKPDVVFFGDTVPKERVQECYDA
;
A
#
# COMPACT_ATOMS: atom_id res chain seq x y z
N SER A 1 33.69 3.50 18.01
CA SER A 1 32.63 3.26 17.00
C SER A 1 31.30 3.33 17.71
N MET A 2 30.39 4.25 17.35
CA MET A 2 29.03 4.25 17.89
C MET A 2 28.25 3.16 17.17
N GLN A 3 27.77 2.17 17.92
CA GLN A 3 26.78 1.22 17.41
C GLN A 3 25.51 2.01 17.07
N ARG A 4 25.02 1.86 15.85
CA ARG A 4 23.77 2.46 15.39
C ARG A 4 22.64 1.57 15.91
N LEU A 5 21.73 2.13 16.70
CA LEU A 5 20.53 1.42 17.12
C LEU A 5 19.49 1.53 16.00
N SER A 6 18.95 0.40 15.57
CA SER A 6 17.91 0.33 14.54
C SER A 6 16.61 -0.26 15.11
N ILE A 7 15.48 0.27 14.66
CA ILE A 7 14.15 -0.29 14.96
C ILE A 7 13.70 -1.13 13.77
N ILE A 8 13.46 -2.41 14.00
CA ILE A 8 12.81 -3.28 13.03
C ILE A 8 11.33 -3.35 13.41
N THR A 9 10.45 -2.86 12.54
CA THR A 9 9.01 -2.86 12.79
C THR A 9 8.28 -3.82 11.87
N GLN A 10 7.29 -4.52 12.42
CA GLN A 10 6.34 -5.34 11.67
C GLN A 10 5.12 -4.53 11.24
N ASN A 11 4.96 -3.31 11.76
CA ASN A 11 3.86 -2.43 11.40
C ASN A 11 4.09 -1.86 10.00
N VAL A 12 2.99 -1.56 9.32
CA VAL A 12 2.99 -1.05 7.94
C VAL A 12 2.47 0.38 7.85
N ASP A 13 2.28 1.04 9.00
CA ASP A 13 1.58 2.32 9.19
C ASP A 13 2.44 3.59 8.97
N GLY A 14 3.77 3.42 8.88
CA GLY A 14 4.74 4.52 8.76
C GLY A 14 4.81 5.47 9.96
N LEU A 15 4.31 5.07 11.14
CA LEU A 15 4.28 5.95 12.32
C LEU A 15 5.67 6.27 12.86
N HIS A 16 6.65 5.39 12.70
CA HIS A 16 8.04 5.66 13.08
C HIS A 16 8.64 6.82 12.28
N ASP A 17 8.36 6.90 10.97
CA ASP A 17 8.78 8.01 10.11
C ASP A 17 8.09 9.32 10.55
N LYS A 18 6.79 9.27 10.85
CA LYS A 18 6.04 10.43 11.36
C LYS A 18 6.57 10.91 12.71
N ALA A 19 7.05 9.98 13.54
CA ALA A 19 7.73 10.26 14.80
C ALA A 19 9.19 10.71 14.62
N ARG A 20 9.70 10.78 13.37
CA ARG A 20 11.09 11.12 13.03
C ARG A 20 12.11 10.18 13.68
N THR A 21 11.72 8.93 13.90
CA THR A 21 12.64 7.89 14.34
C THR A 21 13.71 7.71 13.28
N THR A 22 14.98 7.69 13.68
CA THR A 22 16.09 7.45 12.76
C THR A 22 16.44 5.96 12.77
N SER A 23 16.78 5.40 11.60
CA SER A 23 17.14 3.97 11.46
C SER A 23 15.98 3.00 11.70
N VAL A 24 14.99 3.02 10.80
CA VAL A 24 13.83 2.11 10.84
C VAL A 24 13.89 1.16 9.65
N ILE A 25 13.60 -0.11 9.90
CA ILE A 25 13.44 -1.13 8.86
C ILE A 25 11.99 -1.63 8.93
N ASP A 26 11.22 -1.35 7.88
CA ASP A 26 9.83 -1.78 7.73
C ASP A 26 9.78 -3.22 7.24
N LEU A 27 9.91 -4.20 8.15
CA LEU A 27 10.04 -5.62 7.82
C LEU A 27 8.91 -6.10 6.90
N HIS A 28 7.67 -5.74 7.22
CA HIS A 28 6.49 -6.10 6.44
C HIS A 28 6.14 -5.08 5.36
N GLY A 29 6.98 -4.07 5.13
CA GLY A 29 6.76 -3.03 4.13
C GLY A 29 5.85 -1.91 4.63
N ARG A 30 5.22 -1.15 3.70
CA ARG A 30 4.43 0.05 4.05
C ARG A 30 3.16 0.16 3.21
N THR A 31 2.05 0.54 3.84
CA THR A 31 0.76 0.76 3.16
C THR A 31 0.73 2.03 2.32
N ASP A 32 1.56 3.02 2.65
CA ASP A 32 1.67 4.29 1.93
C ASP A 32 2.52 4.20 0.64
N THR A 33 3.07 3.02 0.35
CA THR A 33 3.86 2.72 -0.85
C THR A 33 3.18 1.64 -1.67
N LEU A 34 3.14 1.81 -2.98
CA LEU A 34 2.74 0.78 -3.94
C LEU A 34 3.97 0.19 -4.61
N ILE A 35 3.90 -1.07 -5.00
CA ILE A 35 4.89 -1.77 -5.82
C ILE A 35 4.22 -2.40 -7.05
N CYS A 36 4.83 -2.21 -8.22
CA CYS A 36 4.42 -2.92 -9.43
C CYS A 36 4.91 -4.36 -9.39
N THR A 37 3.98 -5.31 -9.50
CA THR A 37 4.26 -6.75 -9.53
C THR A 37 5.03 -7.21 -10.77
N THR A 38 5.07 -6.38 -11.82
CA THR A 38 5.78 -6.69 -13.08
C THR A 38 7.18 -6.09 -13.11
N CYS A 39 7.35 -4.82 -12.70
CA CYS A 39 8.62 -4.10 -12.86
C CYS A 39 9.28 -3.64 -11.56
N GLY A 40 8.67 -3.89 -10.41
CA GLY A 40 9.19 -3.47 -9.10
C GLY A 40 9.18 -1.96 -8.86
N HIS A 41 8.65 -1.16 -9.79
CA HIS A 41 8.55 0.29 -9.60
C HIS A 41 7.69 0.61 -8.38
N ARG A 42 8.21 1.48 -7.52
CA ARG A 42 7.52 1.95 -6.32
C ARG A 42 6.94 3.34 -6.53
N SER A 43 5.72 3.56 -6.06
CA SER A 43 5.02 4.84 -6.18
C SER A 43 4.23 5.17 -4.91
N CYS A 44 3.90 6.44 -4.72
CA CYS A 44 3.11 6.90 -3.57
C CYS A 44 1.66 6.39 -3.63
N ARG A 45 1.17 5.81 -2.54
CA ARG A 45 -0.22 5.32 -2.41
C ARG A 45 -1.25 6.43 -2.47
N ASN A 46 -0.96 7.62 -1.94
CA ASN A 46 -1.89 8.76 -1.92
C ASN A 46 -2.14 9.28 -3.34
N ALA A 47 -1.09 9.45 -4.14
CA ALA A 47 -1.26 9.85 -5.54
C ALA A 47 -2.08 8.82 -6.35
N PHE A 48 -1.97 7.53 -6.02
CA PHE A 48 -2.81 6.50 -6.63
C PHE A 48 -4.25 6.50 -6.08
N HIS A 49 -4.44 6.91 -4.82
CA HIS A 49 -5.77 7.10 -4.24
C HIS A 49 -6.56 8.15 -5.03
N ASP A 50 -5.95 9.31 -5.31
CA ASP A 50 -6.58 10.37 -6.10
C ASP A 50 -6.99 9.88 -7.51
N GLN A 51 -6.18 9.00 -8.11
CA GLN A 51 -6.50 8.37 -9.40
C GLN A 51 -7.67 7.41 -9.29
N LEU A 52 -7.68 6.56 -8.26
CA LEU A 52 -8.81 5.65 -8.00
C LEU A 52 -10.10 6.43 -7.80
N GLU A 53 -10.10 7.48 -6.99
CA GLU A 53 -11.29 8.31 -6.79
C GLU A 53 -11.76 8.93 -8.10
N THR A 54 -10.82 9.43 -8.91
CA THR A 54 -11.14 10.04 -10.20
C THR A 54 -11.75 9.03 -11.18
N PHE A 55 -11.24 7.80 -11.21
CA PHE A 55 -11.68 6.77 -12.15
C PHE A 55 -12.99 6.11 -11.74
N ASN A 56 -13.33 6.16 -10.44
CA ASN A 56 -14.43 5.42 -9.83
C ASN A 56 -15.46 6.35 -9.18
N LYS A 57 -15.62 7.59 -9.65
CA LYS A 57 -16.54 8.58 -9.06
C LYS A 57 -17.98 8.08 -8.97
N GLU A 58 -18.46 7.40 -10.01
CA GLU A 58 -19.81 6.85 -10.06
C GLU A 58 -19.99 5.74 -9.02
N TRP A 59 -19.08 4.76 -9.01
CA TRP A 59 -19.08 3.67 -8.00
C TRP A 59 -19.01 4.22 -6.57
N LEU A 60 -18.12 5.18 -6.30
CA LEU A 60 -18.02 5.83 -5.00
C LEU A 60 -19.31 6.55 -4.60
N SER A 61 -20.02 7.14 -5.56
CA SER A 61 -21.28 7.82 -5.28
C SER A 61 -22.38 6.85 -4.84
N ASP A 62 -22.38 5.62 -5.36
CA ASP A 62 -23.35 4.59 -5.00
C ASP A 62 -23.01 3.98 -3.64
N VAL A 63 -21.74 3.62 -3.42
CA VAL A 63 -21.27 3.11 -2.13
C VAL A 63 -21.52 4.09 -0.99
N ARG A 64 -21.34 5.40 -1.21
CA ARG A 64 -21.58 6.43 -0.19
C ARG A 64 -23.06 6.56 0.19
N LYS A 65 -23.99 6.32 -0.75
CA LYS A 65 -25.43 6.31 -0.44
C LYS A 65 -25.78 5.12 0.46
N GLU A 66 -25.12 3.99 0.25
CA GLU A 66 -25.31 2.79 1.06
C GLU A 66 -24.65 2.92 2.44
N ALA A 67 -23.44 3.47 2.50
CA ALA A 67 -22.66 3.66 3.74
C ALA A 67 -23.36 4.60 4.76
N GLN A 68 -24.14 5.58 4.30
CA GLN A 68 -24.92 6.47 5.19
C GLN A 68 -26.00 5.74 6.01
N THR A 69 -26.25 4.45 5.75
CA THR A 69 -27.21 3.63 6.49
C THR A 69 -26.57 2.75 7.56
N VAL A 70 -25.23 2.73 7.64
CA VAL A 70 -24.45 1.85 8.53
C VAL A 70 -23.71 2.70 9.55
N ASP A 71 -23.79 2.33 10.83
CA ASP A 71 -23.12 3.04 11.93
C ASP A 71 -21.61 2.71 11.90
N GLU A 72 -20.79 3.61 11.32
CA GLU A 72 -19.33 3.44 11.25
C GLU A 72 -18.71 3.58 12.64
N THR A 73 -18.51 2.45 13.33
CA THR A 73 -17.81 2.43 14.62
C THR A 73 -16.29 2.38 14.42
N ARG A 74 -15.53 2.88 15.41
CA ARG A 74 -14.05 2.84 15.38
C ARG A 74 -13.47 1.42 15.33
N ASP A 75 -14.28 0.40 15.60
CA ASP A 75 -13.87 -1.01 15.59
C ASP A 75 -13.77 -1.60 14.17
N ASP A 76 -14.27 -0.90 13.13
CA ASP A 76 -14.24 -1.37 11.74
C ASP A 76 -12.93 -1.03 10.99
N LEU A 77 -12.03 -0.25 11.58
CA LEU A 77 -10.73 0.10 10.98
C LEU A 77 -9.66 -0.92 11.36
N ARG A 78 -9.15 -1.65 10.37
CA ARG A 78 -8.11 -2.68 10.57
C ARG A 78 -6.69 -2.10 10.58
N PRO A 79 -5.70 -2.77 11.20
CA PRO A 79 -4.31 -2.27 11.30
C PRO A 79 -3.60 -1.98 9.97
N ASP A 80 -4.05 -2.61 8.89
CA ASP A 80 -3.57 -2.42 7.51
C ASP A 80 -4.37 -1.35 6.73
N GLY A 81 -5.45 -0.83 7.32
CA GLY A 81 -6.33 0.18 6.72
C GLY A 81 -7.49 -0.40 5.91
N ASP A 82 -7.73 -1.71 5.97
CA ASP A 82 -8.91 -2.33 5.36
C ASP A 82 -10.20 -1.92 6.09
N ALA A 83 -11.27 -1.73 5.31
CA ALA A 83 -12.59 -1.37 5.80
C ALA A 83 -13.64 -2.39 5.32
N ASN A 84 -14.66 -2.63 6.15
CA ASN A 84 -15.82 -3.41 5.74
C ASN A 84 -16.73 -2.52 4.88
N ILE A 85 -17.04 -2.96 3.66
CA ILE A 85 -17.96 -2.26 2.75
C ILE A 85 -19.20 -3.14 2.58
N ALA A 86 -20.39 -2.54 2.60
CA ALA A 86 -21.66 -3.27 2.53
C ALA A 86 -21.93 -3.92 1.16
N THR A 87 -21.34 -3.36 0.08
CA THR A 87 -21.46 -3.92 -1.27
C THR A 87 -20.32 -4.89 -1.58
N GLU A 88 -20.67 -5.98 -2.26
CA GLU A 88 -19.75 -6.98 -2.80
C GLU A 88 -19.58 -6.85 -4.34
N ASP A 89 -20.21 -5.87 -4.98
CA ASP A 89 -20.05 -5.63 -6.42
C ASP A 89 -18.86 -4.71 -6.72
N TYR A 90 -17.75 -5.35 -7.10
CA TYR A 90 -16.53 -4.68 -7.52
C TYR A 90 -16.33 -4.70 -9.05
N THR A 91 -17.31 -5.17 -9.83
CA THR A 91 -17.14 -5.43 -11.28
C THR A 91 -16.93 -4.16 -12.10
N SER A 92 -17.45 -3.03 -11.62
CA SER A 92 -17.32 -1.72 -12.28
C SER A 92 -16.11 -0.92 -11.83
N ILE A 93 -15.36 -1.39 -10.82
CA ILE A 93 -14.15 -0.71 -10.36
C ILE A 93 -13.06 -0.77 -11.43
N ARG A 94 -12.50 0.39 -11.72
CA ARG A 94 -11.34 0.58 -12.58
C ARG A 94 -10.09 0.79 -11.73
N ILE A 95 -9.17 -0.15 -11.81
CA ILE A 95 -7.86 -0.08 -11.14
C ILE A 95 -6.80 0.42 -12.15
N PRO A 96 -6.16 1.58 -11.94
CA PRO A 96 -5.11 2.06 -12.82
C PRO A 96 -3.89 1.11 -12.83
N ALA A 97 -3.34 0.89 -14.01
CA ALA A 97 -2.13 0.09 -14.19
C ALA A 97 -0.85 0.91 -13.97
N CYS A 98 0.29 0.23 -13.82
CA CYS A 98 1.58 0.88 -13.65
C CYS A 98 1.94 1.78 -14.85
N SER A 99 2.15 3.07 -14.58
CA SER A 99 2.53 4.09 -15.58
C SER A 99 4.05 4.22 -15.80
N HIS A 100 4.86 3.39 -15.12
CA HIS A 100 6.32 3.45 -15.22
C HIS A 100 6.79 3.20 -16.65
N LYS A 101 7.64 4.09 -17.18
CA LYS A 101 8.29 3.95 -18.48
C LYS A 101 9.58 3.15 -18.34
N HIS A 102 9.72 2.11 -19.16
CA HIS A 102 10.95 1.35 -19.23
C HIS A 102 11.90 1.95 -20.26
N LYS A 103 13.21 1.81 -20.03
CA LYS A 103 14.22 2.12 -21.06
C LYS A 103 14.21 1.11 -22.22
N HIS A 104 13.72 -0.10 -21.97
CA HIS A 104 13.83 -1.24 -22.89
C HIS A 104 12.48 -1.74 -23.45
N ILE A 105 11.36 -1.14 -23.04
CA ILE A 105 10.03 -1.48 -23.55
C ILE A 105 9.43 -0.20 -24.11
N SER A 106 8.86 -0.27 -25.31
CA SER A 106 8.09 0.85 -25.87
C SER A 106 6.79 1.03 -25.08
N GLY A 107 6.64 2.17 -24.40
CA GLY A 107 5.42 2.52 -23.67
C GLY A 107 5.55 2.39 -22.14
N HIS A 108 4.40 2.25 -21.48
CA HIS A 108 4.31 2.08 -20.02
C HIS A 108 4.29 0.59 -19.66
N CYS A 109 4.71 0.27 -18.43
CA CYS A 109 4.74 -1.09 -17.88
C CYS A 109 3.36 -1.78 -17.95
N ASN A 110 2.29 -1.06 -17.60
CA ASN A 110 0.92 -1.57 -17.52
C ASN A 110 0.73 -2.79 -16.58
N GLY A 111 1.71 -3.09 -15.73
CA GLY A 111 1.60 -4.14 -14.71
C GLY A 111 0.69 -3.77 -13.54
N PHE A 112 0.28 -4.78 -12.77
CA PHE A 112 -0.58 -4.60 -11.58
C PHE A 112 0.20 -3.96 -10.43
N LEU A 113 -0.42 -2.98 -9.78
CA LEU A 113 0.10 -2.31 -8.58
C LEU A 113 -0.58 -2.89 -7.35
N LYS A 114 0.22 -3.25 -6.34
CA LYS A 114 -0.27 -3.65 -5.01
C LYS A 114 0.39 -2.78 -3.94
N PRO A 115 -0.18 -2.65 -2.73
CA PRO A 115 0.56 -2.16 -1.58
C PRO A 115 1.89 -2.91 -1.43
N ASP A 116 2.97 -2.18 -1.15
CA ASP A 116 4.29 -2.77 -0.86
C ASP A 116 4.32 -3.30 0.58
N VAL A 117 3.40 -4.23 0.85
CA VAL A 117 3.25 -4.97 2.10
C VAL A 117 3.44 -6.45 1.82
N VAL A 118 4.00 -7.16 2.81
CA VAL A 118 4.07 -8.62 2.83
C VAL A 118 2.71 -9.15 3.29
N PHE A 119 1.96 -9.80 2.41
CA PHE A 119 0.66 -10.39 2.77
C PHE A 119 0.82 -11.74 3.49
N PHE A 120 -0.25 -12.22 4.10
CA PHE A 120 -0.30 -13.59 4.60
C PHE A 120 -0.05 -14.58 3.46
N GLY A 121 0.92 -15.46 3.65
CA GLY A 121 1.37 -16.41 2.63
C GLY A 121 2.54 -15.91 1.76
N ASP A 122 2.84 -14.61 1.77
CA ASP A 122 4.05 -14.08 1.14
C ASP A 122 5.29 -14.32 2.01
N THR A 123 6.47 -14.23 1.39
CA THR A 123 7.75 -14.23 2.10
C THR A 123 8.34 -12.83 2.12
N VAL A 124 8.89 -12.41 3.26
CA VAL A 124 9.66 -11.16 3.36
C VAL A 124 10.81 -11.19 2.34
N PRO A 125 11.03 -10.11 1.54
CA PRO A 125 12.14 -10.06 0.59
C PRO A 125 13.49 -10.34 1.28
N LYS A 126 14.29 -11.24 0.71
CA LYS A 126 15.57 -11.69 1.31
C LYS A 126 16.51 -10.53 1.62
N GLU A 127 16.58 -9.53 0.74
CA GLU A 127 17.40 -8.34 0.93
C GLU A 127 17.00 -7.56 2.18
N ARG A 128 15.70 -7.47 2.47
CA ARG A 128 15.17 -6.81 3.67
C ARG A 128 15.44 -7.63 4.94
N VAL A 129 15.37 -8.96 4.85
CA VAL A 129 15.79 -9.84 5.96
C VAL A 129 17.27 -9.67 6.25
N GLN A 130 18.11 -9.57 5.20
CA GLN A 130 19.53 -9.34 5.36
C GLN A 130 19.81 -7.97 6.00
N GLU A 131 19.11 -6.91 5.57
CA GLU A 131 19.20 -5.58 6.19
C GLU A 131 18.94 -5.62 7.70
N CYS A 132 17.96 -6.42 8.16
CA CYS A 132 17.70 -6.61 9.59
C CYS A 132 18.85 -7.30 10.33
N TYR A 133 19.57 -8.23 9.71
CA TYR A 133 20.72 -8.90 10.32
C TYR A 133 21.96 -7.99 10.37
N ASP A 134 22.08 -7.07 9.42
CA ASP A 134 23.22 -6.16 9.29
C ASP A 134 23.07 -4.87 10.13
N ALA A 135 21.88 -4.63 10.69
CA ALA A 135 21.49 -3.42 11.42
C ALA A 135 21.92 -3.41 12.90
#